data_AF-A0A0Q4LFR6-F1
#
_entry.id   AF-A0A0Q4LFR6-F1
#
_cell.length_a   1.000
_cell.length_b   1.000
_cell.length_c   1.000
_cell.angle_alpha   90.00
_cell.angle_beta   90.00
_cell.angle_gamma   90.00
#
_symmetry.space_group_name_H-M   'P 1'
#
loop_
_entity.id
_entity.type
_entity.pdbx_description
1 polymer ?
#
loop_
_entity_poly.entity_id
_entity_poly.type
_entity_poly.pdbx_seq_one_letter_code
_entity_poly.pdbx_strand_id
1 'polypeptide(L)'
;MNLFTYYLKIILPLPILYWCANYTSPSVFVIALFIYALIYRPFIDGLRLVDLGVMSKKETWKMFFIAPYYQLKYFKELYFS
;
A
#
# COMPACT_ATOMS: atom_id res chain seq x y z
N MET A 1 -8.83 8.60 -6.55
CA MET A 1 -8.50 7.35 -7.26
C MET A 1 -9.72 6.46 -7.25
N ASN A 2 -10.09 5.87 -8.39
CA ASN A 2 -11.23 4.96 -8.43
C ASN A 2 -10.89 3.63 -7.73
N LEU A 3 -11.91 2.99 -7.16
CA LEU A 3 -11.82 1.69 -6.48
C LEU A 3 -11.07 0.65 -7.32
N PHE A 4 -11.38 0.56 -8.62
CA PHE A 4 -10.72 -0.36 -9.55
C PHE A 4 -9.21 -0.10 -9.68
N THR A 5 -8.81 1.16 -9.85
CA THR A 5 -7.41 1.55 -9.96
C THR A 5 -6.65 1.30 -8.66
N TYR A 6 -7.30 1.45 -7.51
CA TYR A 6 -6.72 1.11 -6.21
C TYR A 6 -6.37 -0.37 -6.11
N TYR A 7 -7.31 -1.27 -6.43
CA TYR A 7 -7.06 -2.69 -6.40
C TYR A 7 -5.99 -3.13 -7.40
N LEU A 8 -5.97 -2.55 -8.61
CA LEU A 8 -4.91 -2.80 -9.58
C LEU A 8 -3.52 -2.47 -9.00
N LYS A 9 -3.38 -1.31 -8.34
CA LYS A 9 -2.11 -0.92 -7.71
C LYS A 9 -1.72 -1.87 -6.57
N ILE A 10 -2.68 -2.40 -5.80
CA ILE A 10 -2.39 -3.39 -4.76
C ILE A 10 -1.85 -4.71 -5.33
N ILE A 11 -2.39 -5.15 -6.47
CA ILE A 11 -2.07 -6.44 -7.10
C ILE A 11 -0.76 -6.35 -7.90
N LEU A 12 -0.44 -5.17 -8.44
CA LEU A 12 0.72 -4.93 -9.31
C LEU A 12 2.07 -5.45 -8.76
N PRO A 13 2.36 -5.42 -7.45
CA PRO A 13 3.62 -5.96 -6.91
C PRO A 13 3.64 -7.48 -6.75
N LEU A 14 2.50 -8.17 -6.82
CA LEU A 14 2.42 -9.62 -6.62
C LEU A 14 3.21 -10.43 -7.66
N PRO A 15 3.16 -10.11 -8.97
CA PRO A 15 4.02 -10.77 -9.97
C PRO A 15 5.52 -10.58 -9.69
N ILE A 16 5.91 -9.41 -9.18
CA ILE A 16 7.30 -9.11 -8.82
C ILE A 16 7.73 -9.96 -7.62
N LEU A 17 6.88 -10.05 -6.59
CA LEU A 17 7.14 -10.90 -5.42
C LEU A 17 7.21 -12.38 -5.80
N TYR A 18 6.33 -12.84 -6.69
CA TYR A 18 6.39 -14.21 -7.22
C TYR A 18 7.69 -14.47 -7.99
N TRP A 19 8.12 -13.52 -8.82
CA TRP A 19 9.39 -13.64 -9.52
C TRP A 19 10.58 -13.66 -8.55
N CYS A 20 10.61 -12.79 -7.54
CA CYS A 20 11.62 -12.82 -6.49
C CYS A 20 11.64 -14.17 -5.75
N ALA A 21 10.47 -14.75 -5.46
CA ALA A 21 10.39 -16.03 -4.76
C ALA A 21 11.00 -17.21 -5.54
N ASN A 22 10.91 -17.20 -6.88
CA ASN A 22 11.35 -18.31 -7.71
C ASN A 22 12.77 -18.14 -8.27
N TYR A 23 13.20 -16.90 -8.50
CA TYR A 23 14.42 -16.60 -9.26
C TYR A 23 15.48 -15.82 -8.46
N THR A 24 15.23 -15.53 -7.18
CA THR A 24 16.19 -14.81 -6.32
C THR A 24 16.38 -15.51 -4.97
N SER A 25 17.27 -14.99 -4.12
CA SER A 25 17.51 -15.55 -2.79
C SER A 25 16.33 -15.28 -1.85
N PRO A 26 16.09 -16.15 -0.85
CA PRO A 26 15.04 -15.95 0.16
C PRO A 26 15.14 -14.58 0.84
N SER A 27 16.36 -14.09 1.09
CA SER A 27 16.59 -12.78 1.68
C SER A 27 16.07 -11.63 0.81
N VAL A 28 16.27 -11.71 -0.52
CA VAL A 28 15.78 -10.70 -1.47
C VAL A 28 14.25 -10.69 -1.50
N PHE A 29 13.62 -11.88 -1.51
CA PHE A 29 12.16 -11.98 -1.41
C PHE A 29 11.62 -11.33 -0.13
N VAL A 30 12.23 -11.62 1.02
CA VAL A 30 11.79 -11.04 2.31
C VAL A 30 11.95 -9.52 2.33
N ILE A 31 13.06 -8.99 1.81
CA ILE A 31 13.27 -7.54 1.69
C ILE A 31 12.21 -6.92 0.79
N ALA A 32 11.95 -7.51 -0.38
CA ALA A 32 10.93 -7.04 -1.32
C ALA A 32 9.52 -7.08 -0.68
N LEU A 33 9.21 -8.12 0.09
CA LEU A 33 7.97 -8.26 0.83
C LEU A 33 7.80 -7.13 1.85
N PHE A 34 8.85 -6.80 2.61
CA PHE A 34 8.81 -5.71 3.58
C PHE A 34 8.67 -4.35 2.91
N ILE A 35 9.38 -4.11 1.80
CA ILE A 35 9.22 -2.88 1.00
C ILE A 35 7.78 -2.76 0.51
N TYR A 36 7.19 -3.86 0.00
CA TYR A 36 5.80 -3.87 -0.42
C TYR A 36 4.85 -3.55 0.75
N ALA A 37 4.99 -4.25 1.88
CA ALA A 37 4.05 -4.16 2.99
C ALA A 37 4.16 -2.86 3.80
N LEU A 38 5.39 -2.34 3.99
CA LEU A 38 5.65 -1.20 4.88
C LEU A 38 5.82 0.13 4.14
N ILE A 39 6.18 0.11 2.86
CA ILE A 39 6.45 1.32 2.08
C ILE A 39 5.36 1.49 1.02
N TYR A 40 5.26 0.52 0.10
CA TYR A 40 4.36 0.65 -1.05
C TYR A 40 2.88 0.66 -0.64
N ARG A 41 2.46 -0.29 0.19
CA ARG A 41 1.04 -0.42 0.58
C ARG A 41 0.53 0.81 1.35
N PRO A 42 1.22 1.32 2.39
CA PRO A 42 0.80 2.54 3.08
C PRO A 42 0.81 3.78 2.17
N PHE A 43 1.74 3.85 1.21
CA PHE A 43 1.79 4.94 0.25
C PHE A 43 0.57 4.96 -0.69
N ILE A 44 0.18 3.80 -1.24
CA ILE A 44 -1.02 3.69 -2.09
C ILE A 44 -2.29 4.00 -1.30
N ASP A 45 -2.39 3.51 -0.07
CA ASP A 45 -3.52 3.80 0.82
C ASP A 45 -3.62 5.30 1.14
N GLY A 46 -2.47 5.95 1.35
CA GLY A 46 -2.41 7.39 1.62
C GLY A 46 -2.80 8.23 0.43
N LEU A 47 -2.33 7.87 -0.76
CA LEU A 47 -2.75 8.52 -1.99
C LEU A 47 -4.27 8.40 -2.21
N ARG A 48 -4.85 7.23 -1.89
CA ARG A 48 -6.30 7.06 -1.99
C ARG A 48 -7.04 7.95 -0.99
N LEU A 49 -6.61 7.99 0.26
CA LEU A 49 -7.27 8.81 1.29
C LEU A 49 -7.16 10.31 1.01
N VAL A 50 -6.04 10.74 0.42
CA VAL A 50 -5.88 12.11 -0.09
C VAL A 50 -6.84 12.38 -1.23
N ASP A 51 -6.96 11.47 -2.19
CA ASP A 51 -7.89 11.63 -3.31
C ASP A 51 -9.37 11.61 -2.87
N LEU A 52 -9.70 10.91 -1.79
CA LEU A 52 -11.03 10.92 -1.17
C LEU A 52 -11.30 12.20 -0.34
N GLY A 53 -10.31 13.10 -0.20
CA GLY A 53 -10.44 14.32 0.60
C GLY A 53 -10.46 14.08 2.12
N VAL A 54 -10.24 12.85 2.57
CA VAL A 54 -10.23 12.45 3.99
C VAL A 54 -8.93 12.90 4.67
N MET A 55 -7.86 13.08 3.89
CA MET A 55 -6.54 13.46 4.39
C MET A 55 -5.85 14.50 3.50
N SER A 56 -5.06 15.37 4.12
CA SER A 56 -4.19 16.31 3.40
C SER A 56 -2.88 15.66 2.93
N LYS A 57 -2.33 16.10 1.78
CA LYS A 57 -1.00 15.68 1.30
C LYS A 57 0.13 15.89 2.33
N LYS A 58 0.00 16.87 3.23
CA LYS A 58 0.97 17.09 4.31
C LYS A 58 0.93 15.99 5.38
N GLU A 59 -0.19 15.28 5.50
CA GLU A 59 -0.41 14.25 6.49
C GLU A 59 -0.11 12.83 5.98
N THR A 60 0.04 12.66 4.67
CA THR A 60 0.40 11.37 4.06
C THR A 60 1.69 10.75 4.62
N TRP A 61 2.63 11.57 5.08
CA TRP A 61 3.84 11.10 5.76
C TRP A 61 3.55 10.39 7.09
N LYS A 62 2.46 10.77 7.79
CA LYS A 62 1.99 10.06 8.99
C LYS A 62 1.56 8.64 8.66
N MET A 63 1.13 8.39 7.43
CA MET A 63 0.74 7.05 6.98
C MET A 63 1.94 6.12 6.83
N PHE A 64 3.14 6.64 6.59
CA PHE A 64 4.36 5.83 6.56
C PHE A 64 4.75 5.33 7.96
N PHE A 65 4.59 6.17 8.99
CA PHE A 65 4.95 5.83 10.37
C PHE A 65 3.82 5.14 11.17
N ILE A 66 2.56 5.40 10.82
CA ILE A 66 1.37 4.99 11.59
C ILE A 66 0.38 4.21 10.70
N ALA A 67 0.88 3.58 9.63
CA ALA A 67 0.10 2.87 8.62
C ALA A 67 -0.99 1.95 9.19
N PRO A 68 -0.70 1.07 10.19
CA PRO A 68 -1.67 0.09 10.65
C PRO A 68 -2.90 0.75 11.28
N TYR A 69 -2.70 1.84 12.00
CA TYR A 69 -3.78 2.58 12.66
C TYR A 69 -4.68 3.28 11.64
N TYR A 70 -4.10 3.88 10.60
CA TYR A 70 -4.85 4.59 9.56
C TYR A 70 -5.61 3.64 8.62
N GLN A 71 -5.01 2.48 8.31
CA GLN A 71 -5.69 1.42 7.54
C GLN A 71 -6.91 0.87 8.28
N LEU A 72 -6.84 0.71 9.61
CA LEU A 72 -7.96 0.27 10.42
C LEU A 72 -9.02 1.38 10.57
N LYS A 73 -8.59 2.61 10.85
CA LYS A 73 -9.47 3.76 11.04
C LYS A 73 -10.30 4.07 9.79
N TYR A 74 -9.68 4.00 8.62
CA TYR A 74 -10.32 4.34 7.35
C TYR A 74 -10.58 3.13 6.45
N PHE A 75 -10.76 1.95 7.05
CA PHE A 75 -10.97 0.71 6.30
C PHE A 75 -12.20 0.80 5.39
N LYS A 76 -13.31 1.39 5.86
CA LYS A 76 -14.51 1.51 5.04
C LYS A 76 -14.27 2.40 3.82
N GLU A 77 -13.61 3.53 4.02
CA GLU A 77 -13.31 4.51 2.99
C GLU A 77 -12.28 3.95 1.99
N LEU A 78 -11.31 3.17 2.47
CA LEU A 78 -10.28 2.54 1.64
C LEU A 78 -10.77 1.35 0.83
N TYR A 79 -11.85 0.66 1.20
CA TYR A 79 -12.28 -0.55 0.50
C TYR A 79 -13.70 -0.46 -0.08
N PHE A 80 -14.52 0.50 0.35
CA PHE A 80 -15.94 0.58 -0.04
C PHE A 80 -16.41 1.95 -0.55
N SER A 81 -15.57 3.00 -0.51
CA SER A 81 -15.88 4.32 -1.09
C SER A 81 -15.34 4.52 -2.49
#